data_AF-A0A4S5D067-F1
#
_entry.id   AF-A0A4S5D067-F1
#
_cell.length_a   1.000
_cell.length_b   1.000
_cell.length_c   1.000
_cell.angle_alpha   90.00
_cell.angle_beta   90.00
_cell.angle_gamma   90.00
#
_symmetry.space_group_name_H-M   'P 1'
#
loop_
_entity.id
_entity.type
_entity.pdbx_description
1 polymer ?
#
loop_
_entity_poly.entity_id
_entity_poly.type
_entity_poly.pdbx_seq_one_letter_code
_entity_poly.pdbx_strand_id
1 'polypeptide(L)'
;MIQRADRIALVRATLDEVAALRAVDFGGDEENLRQLLSIYGENSDLAELLWADLPENYCLQDVADLLNLWAWRTNDNGQRIMCTLTRWVSECSDFGKVWVALHQDAYPFIERSSRIEHLRRVMRVFPSLRASCEVMIEQSQ
;
A
#
# COMPACT_ATOMS: atom_id res chain seq x y z
N MET A 1 2.23 8.07 -24.58
CA MET A 1 2.49 6.97 -23.62
C MET A 1 3.87 7.20 -23.03
N ILE A 2 4.00 7.32 -21.71
CA ILE A 2 5.30 7.48 -21.03
C ILE A 2 6.04 6.14 -21.02
N GLN A 3 7.35 6.16 -21.25
CA GLN A 3 8.19 4.95 -21.24
C GLN A 3 8.27 4.38 -19.83
N ARG A 4 8.44 3.06 -19.69
CA ARG A 4 8.50 2.42 -18.37
C ARG A 4 9.63 2.97 -17.48
N ALA A 5 10.80 3.27 -18.06
CA ALA A 5 11.92 3.87 -17.34
C ALA A 5 11.54 5.21 -16.71
N ASP A 6 10.83 6.06 -17.47
CA ASP A 6 10.35 7.36 -16.98
C ASP A 6 9.31 7.19 -15.86
N ARG A 7 8.45 6.16 -15.94
CA ARG A 7 7.51 5.85 -14.84
C ARG A 7 8.23 5.40 -13.58
N ILE A 8 9.22 4.52 -13.68
CA ILE A 8 10.02 4.09 -12.51
C ILE A 8 10.74 5.28 -11.87
N ALA A 9 11.26 6.22 -12.69
CA ALA A 9 11.87 7.44 -12.18
C ALA A 9 10.86 8.32 -11.44
N LEU A 10 9.64 8.47 -11.97
CA LEU A 10 8.56 9.18 -11.29
C LEU A 10 8.12 8.48 -10.01
N VAL A 11 7.96 7.14 -10.01
CA VAL A 11 7.65 6.36 -8.79
C VAL A 11 8.69 6.63 -7.71
N ARG A 12 9.99 6.61 -8.06
CA ARG A 12 11.05 6.95 -7.10
C ARG A 12 10.87 8.35 -6.52
N ALA A 13 10.68 9.36 -7.38
CA ALA A 13 10.46 10.73 -6.94
C ALA A 13 9.21 10.88 -6.05
N THR A 14 8.13 10.15 -6.36
CA THR A 14 6.91 10.12 -5.54
C THR A 14 7.16 9.46 -4.19
N LEU A 15 7.93 8.37 -4.12
CA LEU A 15 8.27 7.74 -2.83
C LEU A 15 9.15 8.67 -1.98
N ASP A 16 10.11 9.37 -2.59
CA ASP A 16 10.93 10.38 -1.90
C ASP A 16 10.06 11.55 -1.40
N GLU A 17 9.08 11.99 -2.20
CA GLU A 17 8.08 13.00 -1.81
C GLU A 17 7.24 12.54 -0.62
N VAL A 18 6.74 11.29 -0.63
CA VAL A 18 5.97 10.71 0.48
C VAL A 18 6.80 10.63 1.77
N ALA A 19 8.08 10.23 1.67
CA ALA A 19 8.98 10.22 2.82
C ALA A 19 9.19 11.64 3.39
N ALA A 20 9.33 12.65 2.53
CA ALA A 20 9.44 14.05 2.93
C ALA A 20 8.15 14.56 3.57
N LEU A 21 6.98 14.22 3.00
CA LEU A 21 5.66 14.56 3.54
C LEU A 21 5.46 13.96 4.93
N ARG A 22 5.79 12.67 5.13
CA ARG A 22 5.70 12.01 6.44
C ARG A 22 6.50 12.76 7.51
N ALA A 23 7.68 13.28 7.16
CA ALA A 23 8.53 14.02 8.11
C ALA A 23 7.93 15.36 8.57
N VAL A 24 6.93 15.88 7.85
CA VAL A 24 6.24 17.14 8.13
C VAL A 24 4.72 16.93 8.36
N ASP A 25 4.34 15.75 8.86
CA ASP A 25 2.95 15.37 9.16
C ASP A 25 2.01 15.54 7.96
N PHE A 26 2.52 15.16 6.78
CA PHE A 26 1.86 15.26 5.48
C PHE A 26 1.41 16.67 5.09
N GLY A 27 2.02 17.71 5.69
CA GLY A 27 1.85 19.10 5.28
C GLY A 27 2.82 19.49 4.16
N GLY A 28 2.36 19.53 2.91
CA GLY A 28 3.22 19.93 1.80
C GLY A 28 2.56 19.90 0.43
N ASP A 29 3.37 20.13 -0.61
CA ASP A 29 2.96 19.90 -1.99
C ASP A 29 3.07 18.41 -2.33
N GLU A 30 2.18 17.96 -3.21
CA GLU A 30 1.98 16.56 -3.57
C GLU A 30 1.94 16.42 -5.09
N GLU A 31 2.84 17.15 -5.76
CA GLU A 31 2.81 17.29 -7.22
C GLU A 31 3.15 15.97 -7.88
N ASN A 32 4.20 15.27 -7.43
CA ASN A 32 4.58 13.98 -8.03
C ASN A 32 3.52 12.92 -7.76
N LEU A 33 2.92 12.92 -6.57
CA LEU A 33 1.82 12.04 -6.19
C LEU A 33 0.60 12.24 -7.09
N ARG A 34 0.17 13.50 -7.32
CA ARG A 34 -0.95 13.83 -8.22
C ARG A 34 -0.62 13.46 -9.67
N GLN A 35 0.59 13.75 -10.12
CA GLN A 35 1.05 13.43 -11.46
C GLN A 35 1.04 11.92 -11.70
N LEU A 36 1.59 11.13 -10.77
CA LEU A 36 1.66 9.68 -10.89
C LEU A 36 0.25 9.05 -10.90
N LEU A 37 -0.64 9.52 -10.02
CA LEU A 37 -2.04 9.09 -10.00
C LEU A 37 -2.73 9.34 -11.34
N SER A 38 -2.51 10.53 -11.93
CA SER A 38 -3.04 10.88 -13.25
C SER A 38 -2.51 9.97 -14.37
N ILE A 39 -1.22 9.62 -14.34
CA ILE A 39 -0.58 8.74 -15.34
C ILE A 39 -1.12 7.31 -15.26
N TYR A 40 -1.28 6.77 -14.04
CA TYR A 40 -1.83 5.42 -13.86
C TYR A 40 -3.32 5.34 -14.19
N GLY A 41 -4.03 6.45 -14.00
CA GLY A 41 -5.46 6.53 -14.22
C GLY A 41 -6.24 5.88 -13.09
N GLU A 42 -7.18 6.63 -12.53
CA GLU A 42 -7.91 6.25 -11.31
C GLU A 42 -8.82 5.01 -11.47
N ASN A 43 -9.10 4.59 -12.71
CA ASN A 43 -9.89 3.38 -12.97
C ASN A 43 -9.04 2.10 -13.08
N SER A 44 -7.71 2.22 -12.97
CA SER A 44 -6.77 1.10 -13.03
C SER A 44 -6.54 0.46 -11.65
N ASP A 45 -5.86 -0.69 -11.63
CA ASP A 45 -5.36 -1.30 -10.40
C ASP A 45 -4.08 -0.57 -9.93
N LEU A 46 -4.26 0.57 -9.26
CA LEU A 46 -3.17 1.48 -8.86
C LEU A 46 -2.10 0.78 -8.01
N ALA A 47 -2.51 -0.13 -7.11
CA ALA A 47 -1.58 -0.84 -6.24
C ALA A 47 -0.72 -1.84 -7.01
N GLU A 48 -1.27 -2.59 -7.98
CA GLU A 48 -0.46 -3.45 -8.84
C GLU A 48 0.42 -2.67 -9.81
N LEU A 49 -0.07 -1.57 -10.38
CA LEU A 49 0.73 -0.71 -11.26
C LEU A 49 1.91 -0.11 -10.50
N LEU A 50 1.68 0.40 -9.29
CA LEU A 50 2.73 0.88 -8.40
C LEU A 50 3.73 -0.24 -8.12
N TRP A 51 3.27 -1.42 -7.72
CA TRP A 51 4.14 -2.55 -7.39
C TRP A 51 5.03 -2.98 -8.56
N ALA A 52 4.48 -2.99 -9.78
CA ALA A 52 5.21 -3.39 -10.99
C ALA A 52 6.28 -2.38 -11.45
N ASP A 53 6.14 -1.12 -11.04
CA ASP A 53 7.04 -0.02 -11.40
C ASP A 53 7.87 0.47 -10.19
N LEU A 54 7.92 -0.29 -9.08
CA LEU A 54 8.81 0.00 -7.95
C LEU A 54 10.29 -0.03 -8.38
N PRO A 55 11.12 0.94 -7.93
CA PRO A 55 12.56 0.90 -8.16
C PRO A 55 13.22 -0.21 -7.32
N GLU A 56 14.46 -0.60 -7.61
CA GLU A 56 15.15 -1.69 -6.88
C GLU A 56 15.36 -1.39 -5.38
N ASN A 57 15.63 -0.13 -5.03
CA ASN A 57 15.90 0.31 -3.66
C ASN A 57 14.76 1.19 -3.15
N TYR A 58 13.67 0.56 -2.73
CA TYR A 58 12.49 1.25 -2.16
C TYR A 58 12.32 0.90 -0.69
N CYS A 59 11.63 1.77 0.04
CA CYS A 59 11.17 1.50 1.40
C CYS A 59 9.71 1.08 1.37
N LEU A 60 9.37 -0.01 2.08
CA LEU A 60 7.99 -0.50 2.17
C LEU A 60 7.04 0.50 2.81
N GLN A 61 7.53 1.30 3.77
CA GLN A 61 6.71 2.31 4.45
C GLN A 61 6.25 3.41 3.48
N ASP A 62 7.12 3.82 2.56
CA ASP A 62 6.78 4.87 1.57
C ASP A 62 5.71 4.36 0.59
N VAL A 63 5.76 3.08 0.25
CA VAL A 63 4.70 2.43 -0.57
C VAL A 63 3.39 2.37 0.19
N ALA A 64 3.41 1.98 1.47
CA ALA A 64 2.20 1.91 2.29
C ALA A 64 1.53 3.28 2.45
N ASP A 65 2.31 4.32 2.72
CA ASP A 65 1.80 5.68 2.88
C ASP A 65 1.29 6.27 1.55
N LEU A 66 1.96 5.98 0.43
CA LEU A 66 1.46 6.40 -0.88
C LEU A 66 0.08 5.81 -1.16
N LEU A 67 -0.14 4.53 -0.83
CA LEU A 67 -1.44 3.89 -0.99
C LEU A 67 -2.49 4.45 -0.03
N ASN A 68 -2.13 4.75 1.24
CA ASN A 68 -3.01 5.43 2.17
C ASN A 68 -3.43 6.81 1.64
N LEU A 69 -2.48 7.61 1.13
CA LEU A 69 -2.76 8.92 0.55
C LEU A 69 -3.67 8.80 -0.68
N TRP A 70 -3.38 7.88 -1.60
CA TRP A 70 -4.22 7.67 -2.78
C TRP A 70 -5.63 7.17 -2.45
N ALA A 71 -5.81 6.41 -1.36
CA ALA A 71 -7.14 6.00 -0.93
C ALA A 71 -8.07 7.20 -0.67
N TRP A 72 -7.52 8.34 -0.23
CA TRP A 72 -8.28 9.58 -0.01
C TRP A 72 -8.40 10.49 -1.25
N ARG A 73 -7.68 10.19 -2.33
CA ARG A 73 -7.60 11.06 -3.53
C ARG A 73 -8.24 10.47 -4.77
N THR A 74 -8.64 9.21 -4.70
CA THR A 74 -9.32 8.52 -5.79
C THR A 74 -10.83 8.76 -5.74
N ASN A 75 -11.47 8.83 -6.91
CA ASN A 75 -12.91 9.05 -7.01
C ASN A 75 -13.78 7.94 -6.37
N ASP A 76 -13.22 6.74 -6.17
CA ASP A 76 -13.88 5.61 -5.51
C ASP A 76 -13.55 5.51 -4.01
N ASN A 77 -12.93 6.55 -3.44
CA ASN A 77 -12.48 6.59 -2.04
C ASN A 77 -11.60 5.37 -1.68
N GLY A 78 -10.69 4.99 -2.58
CA GLY A 78 -9.72 3.93 -2.37
C GLY A 78 -10.28 2.52 -2.49
N GLN A 79 -11.54 2.35 -2.91
CA GLN A 79 -12.17 1.03 -2.96
C GLN A 79 -11.35 0.01 -3.78
N ARG A 80 -10.85 0.40 -4.96
CA ARG A 80 -10.00 -0.50 -5.77
C ARG A 80 -8.67 -0.84 -5.10
N ILE A 81 -8.04 0.13 -4.45
CA ILE A 81 -6.80 -0.10 -3.68
C ILE A 81 -7.08 -1.13 -2.61
N MET A 82 -8.14 -0.94 -1.82
CA MET A 82 -8.52 -1.88 -0.76
C MET A 82 -8.81 -3.28 -1.28
N CYS A 83 -9.49 -3.44 -2.42
CA CYS A 83 -9.69 -4.74 -3.05
C CYS A 83 -8.37 -5.45 -3.38
N THR A 84 -7.39 -4.72 -3.92
CA THR A 84 -6.06 -5.28 -4.23
C THR A 84 -5.30 -5.66 -2.97
N LEU A 85 -5.36 -4.84 -1.92
CA LEU A 85 -4.71 -5.15 -0.64
C LEU A 85 -5.33 -6.37 0.07
N THR A 86 -6.66 -6.51 0.03
CA THR A 86 -7.34 -7.73 0.47
C THR A 86 -6.80 -8.94 -0.29
N ARG A 87 -6.68 -8.84 -1.62
CA ARG A 87 -6.13 -9.92 -2.46
C ARG A 87 -4.70 -10.28 -2.05
N TRP A 88 -3.83 -9.30 -1.83
CA TRP A 88 -2.43 -9.55 -1.41
C TRP A 88 -2.35 -10.34 -0.10
N VAL A 89 -3.18 -10.00 0.90
CA VAL A 89 -3.23 -10.73 2.17
C VAL A 89 -3.82 -12.12 1.99
N SER A 90 -4.89 -12.27 1.19
CA SER A 90 -5.53 -13.56 0.93
C SER A 90 -4.61 -14.52 0.16
N GLU A 91 -3.84 -14.03 -0.80
CA GLU A 91 -2.87 -14.81 -1.55
C GLU A 91 -1.67 -15.18 -0.69
N CYS A 92 -1.17 -14.24 0.11
CA CYS A 92 -0.06 -14.43 1.05
C CYS A 92 1.19 -15.01 0.36
N SER A 93 1.48 -14.54 -0.86
CA SER A 93 2.53 -15.06 -1.74
C SER A 93 3.80 -14.22 -1.75
N ASP A 94 3.69 -12.93 -1.41
CA ASP A 94 4.78 -11.96 -1.40
C ASP A 94 4.83 -11.24 -0.05
N PHE A 95 6.00 -11.26 0.59
CA PHE A 95 6.20 -10.66 1.90
C PHE A 95 5.95 -9.14 1.89
N GLY A 96 6.47 -8.43 0.90
CA GLY A 96 6.38 -6.98 0.81
C GLY A 96 4.94 -6.52 0.59
N LYS A 97 4.21 -7.18 -0.31
CA LYS A 97 2.78 -6.92 -0.55
C LYS A 97 1.96 -7.12 0.71
N VAL A 98 2.21 -8.20 1.45
CA VAL A 98 1.53 -8.45 2.72
C VAL A 98 1.92 -7.41 3.76
N TRP A 99 3.20 -7.06 3.89
CA TRP A 99 3.65 -6.03 4.81
C TRP A 99 2.92 -4.70 4.54
N VAL A 100 2.88 -4.25 3.29
CA VAL A 100 2.19 -3.00 2.89
C VAL A 100 0.70 -3.05 3.27
N ALA A 101 0.02 -4.16 2.96
CA ALA A 101 -1.40 -4.31 3.28
C ALA A 101 -1.69 -4.33 4.78
N LEU A 102 -0.76 -4.81 5.62
CA LEU A 102 -0.89 -4.77 7.08
C LEU A 102 -0.66 -3.38 7.69
N HIS A 103 0.02 -2.47 6.97
CA HIS A 103 0.39 -1.12 7.45
C HIS A 103 -0.49 -0.02 6.85
N GLN A 104 -1.72 -0.36 6.44
CA GLN A 104 -2.70 0.64 6.03
C GLN A 104 -3.47 1.19 7.24
N ASP A 105 -3.89 2.45 7.16
CA ASP A 105 -4.71 3.09 8.21
C ASP A 105 -6.06 2.38 8.38
N ALA A 106 -6.64 1.93 7.27
CA ALA A 106 -7.84 1.09 7.24
C ALA A 106 -7.47 -0.34 6.86
N TYR A 107 -7.69 -1.29 7.78
CA TYR A 107 -7.36 -2.69 7.49
C TYR A 107 -8.31 -3.32 6.45
N PRO A 108 -7.82 -4.09 5.45
CA PRO A 108 -8.64 -4.57 4.32
C PRO A 108 -9.76 -5.57 4.63
N PHE A 109 -9.86 -6.07 5.86
CA PHE A 109 -10.93 -6.99 6.28
C PHE A 109 -11.77 -6.35 7.40
N ILE A 110 -13.01 -6.02 7.05
CA ILE A 110 -14.00 -5.46 7.98
C ILE A 110 -14.49 -6.54 8.95
N GLU A 111 -14.77 -7.74 8.42
CA GLU A 111 -15.35 -8.84 9.20
C GLU A 111 -14.28 -9.50 10.09
N ARG A 112 -14.57 -9.58 11.39
CA ARG A 112 -13.60 -9.98 12.43
C ARG A 112 -13.08 -11.39 12.24
N SER A 113 -13.93 -12.36 11.92
CA SER A 113 -13.50 -13.75 11.79
C SER A 113 -12.59 -13.93 10.57
N SER A 114 -12.95 -13.33 9.42
CA SER A 114 -12.11 -13.25 8.23
C SER A 114 -10.77 -12.59 8.53
N ARG A 115 -10.75 -11.46 9.25
CA ARG A 115 -9.52 -10.77 9.66
C ARG A 115 -8.59 -11.69 10.45
N ILE A 116 -9.11 -12.33 11.50
CA ILE A 116 -8.30 -13.21 12.37
C ILE A 116 -7.79 -14.42 11.60
N GLU A 117 -8.60 -15.01 10.72
CA GLU A 117 -8.20 -16.14 9.87
C GLU A 117 -7.01 -15.75 8.98
N HIS A 118 -7.11 -14.61 8.30
CA HIS A 118 -6.04 -14.13 7.42
C HIS A 118 -4.77 -13.76 8.20
N LEU A 119 -4.88 -13.08 9.34
CA LEU A 119 -3.72 -12.75 10.18
C LEU A 119 -3.01 -14.02 10.68
N ARG A 120 -3.77 -15.04 11.11
CA ARG A 120 -3.19 -16.35 11.49
C ARG A 120 -2.52 -17.06 10.33
N ARG A 121 -3.03 -16.92 9.10
CA ARG A 121 -2.35 -17.43 7.91
C ARG A 121 -1.05 -16.68 7.66
N VAL A 122 -1.05 -15.35 7.72
CA VAL A 122 0.16 -14.53 7.57
C VAL A 122 1.23 -14.93 8.60
N MET A 123 0.87 -15.11 9.87
CA MET A 123 1.81 -15.55 10.92
C MET A 123 2.46 -16.91 10.64
N ARG A 124 1.79 -17.79 9.88
CA ARG A 124 2.33 -19.10 9.49
C ARG A 124 3.28 -19.00 8.30
N VAL A 125 2.93 -18.19 7.30
CA VAL A 125 3.72 -18.04 6.06
C VAL A 125 4.93 -17.12 6.28
N PHE A 126 4.75 -16.04 7.03
CA PHE A 126 5.76 -15.03 7.33
C PHE A 126 5.92 -14.86 8.84
N PRO A 127 6.71 -15.74 9.51
CA PRO A 127 6.88 -15.70 10.96
C PRO A 127 7.41 -14.37 11.51
N SER A 128 8.12 -13.57 10.71
CA SER A 128 8.61 -12.24 11.08
C SER A 128 7.49 -11.21 11.28
N LEU A 129 6.30 -11.42 10.71
CA LEU A 129 5.14 -10.54 10.90
C LEU A 129 4.30 -10.90 12.12
N ARG A 130 4.70 -11.94 12.87
CA ARG A 130 3.90 -12.48 13.98
C ARG A 130 3.50 -11.43 15.01
N ALA A 131 4.46 -10.67 15.51
CA ALA A 131 4.22 -9.68 16.56
C ALA A 131 3.21 -8.62 16.08
N SER A 132 3.36 -8.12 14.85
CA SER A 132 2.42 -7.15 14.27
C SER A 132 1.02 -7.76 14.12
N CYS A 133 0.90 -9.00 13.62
CA CYS A 133 -0.39 -9.66 13.49
C CYS A 133 -1.08 -9.91 14.84
N GLU A 134 -0.32 -10.25 15.89
CA GLU A 134 -0.85 -10.47 17.24
C GLU A 134 -1.46 -9.17 17.81
N VAL A 135 -0.76 -8.05 17.69
CA VAL A 135 -1.28 -6.71 18.07
C VAL A 135 -2.59 -6.39 17.33
N MET A 136 -2.66 -6.65 16.02
CA MET A 136 -3.87 -6.38 15.23
C MET A 136 -5.05 -7.28 15.64
N ILE A 137 -4.80 -8.53 16.04
CA ILE A 137 -5.83 -9.44 16.56
C ILE A 137 -6.36 -8.92 17.90
N GLU A 138 -5.49 -8.44 18.77
CA GLU A 138 -5.86 -7.88 20.09
C GLU A 138 -6.70 -6.60 19.95
N GLN A 139 -6.33 -5.71 19.03
CA GLN A 139 -7.10 -4.49 18.73
C GLN A 139 -8.45 -4.75 18.05
N SER A 140 -8.65 -5.98 17.55
CA SER A 140 -9.90 -6.41 16.92
C SER A 140 -10.88 -7.05 17.92
N GLN A 141 -10.60 -6.98 19.23
CA GLN A 141 -11.47 -7.49 20.29
C GLN A 141 -12.67 -6.61 20.57
#